data_AF-A0A380GLT1-F1
#
_entry.id   AF-A0A380GLT1-F1
#
_cell.length_a   1.000
_cell.length_b   1.000
_cell.length_c   1.000
_cell.angle_alpha   90.00
_cell.angle_beta   90.00
_cell.angle_gamma   90.00
#
_symmetry.space_group_name_H-M   'P 1'
#
loop_
_entity.id
_entity.type
_entity.pdbx_description
1 polymer ?
#
loop_
_entity_poly.entity_id
_entity_poly.type
_entity_poly.pdbx_seq_one_letter_code
_entity_poly.pdbx_strand_id
1 'polypeptide(L)'
;MIKFEIKNQKTGKKESYSKELITMGEAENFYAWMEKRESEAKKDEPNVKKMRQMEREFFVSLFSEQGLTEEDILNNMGTKQYSKALEEVFQEISGEDGESEENEEQQEGKTEKPSQ
;
A
#
# COMPACT_ATOMS: atom_id res chain seq x y z
N MET A 1 -13.33 4.43 -7.66
CA MET A 1 -12.22 4.96 -8.49
C MET A 1 -10.99 5.19 -7.61
N ILE A 2 -9.88 4.53 -7.93
CA ILE A 2 -8.61 4.64 -7.19
C ILE A 2 -7.74 5.71 -7.85
N LYS A 3 -7.16 6.62 -7.06
CA LYS A 3 -6.24 7.64 -7.60
C LYS A 3 -5.20 8.09 -6.59
N PHE A 4 -3.94 8.11 -7.02
CA PHE A 4 -2.87 8.71 -6.24
C PHE A 4 -1.85 9.46 -7.10
N GLU A 5 -1.05 10.29 -6.45
CA GLU A 5 0.05 11.01 -7.06
C GLU A 5 1.36 10.64 -6.38
N ILE A 6 2.38 10.40 -7.21
CA ILE A 6 3.76 10.24 -6.76
C ILE A 6 4.52 11.49 -7.18
N LYS A 7 5.22 12.12 -6.23
CA LYS A 7 6.20 13.17 -6.55
C LYS A 7 7.59 12.54 -6.57
N ASN A 8 8.19 12.48 -7.75
CA ASN A 8 9.57 12.02 -7.89
C ASN A 8 10.51 12.95 -7.10
N GLN A 9 11.17 12.43 -6.07
CA GLN A 9 11.98 13.23 -5.16
C GLN A 9 13.24 13.78 -5.83
N LYS A 10 13.76 13.09 -6.86
CA LYS A 10 14.98 13.50 -7.58
C LYS A 10 14.69 14.62 -8.58
N THR A 11 13.61 14.52 -9.33
CA THR A 11 13.29 15.46 -10.43
C THR A 11 12.26 16.51 -10.03
N GLY A 12 11.54 16.32 -8.93
CA GLY A 12 10.44 17.16 -8.47
C GLY A 12 9.14 17.02 -9.28
N LYS A 13 9.14 16.19 -10.34
CA LYS A 13 7.98 15.94 -11.19
C LYS A 13 6.91 15.17 -10.43
N LYS A 14 5.65 15.48 -10.73
CA LYS A 14 4.50 14.73 -10.22
C LYS A 14 3.95 13.83 -11.33
N GLU A 15 3.68 12.60 -10.96
CA GLU A 15 3.08 11.58 -11.81
C GLU A 15 1.79 11.13 -11.16
N SER A 16 0.72 11.09 -11.93
CA SER A 16 -0.62 10.73 -11.45
C SER A 16 -0.99 9.36 -11.99
N TYR A 17 -1.49 8.52 -11.10
CA TYR A 17 -1.95 7.17 -11.40
C TYR A 17 -3.41 7.08 -11.02
N SER A 18 -4.25 6.61 -11.94
CA SER A 18 -5.69 6.49 -11.71
C SER A 18 -6.25 5.25 -12.36
N LYS A 19 -7.21 4.63 -11.69
CA LYS A 19 -7.94 3.50 -12.22
C LYS A 19 -9.43 3.65 -11.96
N GLU A 20 -10.20 3.62 -13.04
CA GLU A 20 -11.64 3.87 -12.99
C GLU A 20 -12.39 2.68 -12.43
N LEU A 21 -12.02 1.46 -12.85
CA LEU A 21 -12.66 0.21 -12.45
C LEU A 21 -11.59 -0.86 -12.23
N ILE A 22 -11.80 -1.68 -11.21
CA ILE A 22 -11.03 -2.91 -11.00
C ILE A 22 -11.68 -4.05 -11.79
N THR A 23 -10.91 -4.74 -12.61
CA THR A 23 -11.38 -5.92 -13.31
C THR A 23 -11.46 -7.12 -12.37
N MET A 24 -12.25 -8.14 -12.73
CA MET A 24 -12.35 -9.37 -11.93
C MET A 24 -10.98 -10.04 -11.71
N GLY A 25 -10.14 -10.11 -12.75
CA GLY A 25 -8.79 -10.70 -12.62
C GLY A 25 -7.87 -9.90 -11.69
N GLU A 26 -8.05 -8.59 -11.59
CA GLU A 26 -7.30 -7.74 -10.67
C GLU A 26 -7.80 -7.88 -9.23
N ALA A 27 -9.12 -8.04 -9.05
CA ALA A 27 -9.68 -8.39 -7.75
C ALA A 27 -9.18 -9.75 -7.26
N GLU A 28 -9.13 -10.76 -8.14
CA GLU A 28 -8.55 -12.08 -7.84
C GLU A 28 -7.07 -11.95 -7.43
N ASN A 29 -6.29 -11.16 -8.17
CA ASN A 29 -4.89 -10.88 -7.84
C ASN A 29 -4.72 -10.20 -6.48
N PHE A 30 -5.63 -9.28 -6.11
CA PHE A 30 -5.63 -8.62 -4.82
C PHE A 30 -5.87 -9.61 -3.66
N TYR A 31 -6.89 -10.47 -3.77
CA TYR A 31 -7.14 -11.49 -2.74
C TYR A 31 -5.98 -12.49 -2.63
N ALA A 32 -5.40 -12.92 -3.76
CA ALA A 32 -4.22 -13.78 -3.76
C ALA A 32 -3.00 -13.11 -3.10
N TRP A 33 -2.83 -11.80 -3.31
CA TRP A 33 -1.79 -11.02 -2.63
C TRP A 33 -2.06 -10.92 -1.12
N MET A 34 -3.30 -10.66 -0.70
CA MET A 34 -3.67 -10.60 0.72
C MET A 34 -3.39 -11.93 1.43
N GLU A 35 -3.76 -13.06 0.82
CA GLU A 35 -3.50 -14.39 1.37
C GLU A 35 -2.00 -14.64 1.55
N LYS A 36 -1.18 -14.32 0.55
CA LYS A 36 0.29 -14.44 0.64
C LYS A 36 0.88 -13.54 1.73
N ARG A 37 0.40 -12.31 1.85
CA ARG A 37 0.81 -11.37 2.90
C ARG A 37 0.48 -11.92 4.28
N GLU A 38 -0.75 -12.38 4.47
CA GLU A 38 -1.21 -12.95 5.74
C GLU A 38 -0.43 -14.21 6.11
N SER A 39 -0.19 -15.10 5.15
CA SER A 39 0.63 -16.30 5.33
C SER A 39 2.06 -15.95 5.76
N GLU A 40 2.66 -14.90 5.18
CA GLU A 40 3.98 -14.41 5.59
C GLU A 40 3.97 -13.76 6.99
N ALA A 41 2.91 -13.02 7.32
CA ALA A 41 2.74 -12.35 8.60
C ALA A 41 2.54 -13.32 9.78
N LYS A 42 1.93 -14.48 9.54
CA LYS A 42 1.66 -15.51 10.56
C LYS A 42 2.84 -16.42 10.90
N LYS A 43 4.00 -16.26 10.27
CA LYS A 43 5.20 -17.05 10.57
C LYS A 43 5.81 -16.62 11.91
N ASP A 44 6.53 -17.54 12.56
CA ASP A 44 7.34 -17.24 13.76
C ASP A 44 8.31 -16.06 13.53
N GLU A 45 8.90 -15.99 12.33
CA GLU A 45 9.77 -14.89 11.91
C GLU A 45 9.23 -14.26 10.62
N PRO A 46 8.34 -13.24 10.71
CA PRO A 46 7.73 -12.62 9.54
C PRO A 46 8.75 -11.79 8.75
N ASN A 47 8.82 -12.02 7.44
CA ASN A 47 9.72 -11.25 6.58
C ASN A 47 9.06 -9.95 6.09
N VAL A 48 9.22 -8.88 6.86
CA VAL A 48 8.67 -7.55 6.55
C VAL A 48 9.16 -7.02 5.20
N LYS A 49 10.44 -7.26 4.84
CA LYS A 49 10.99 -6.81 3.54
C LYS A 49 10.27 -7.49 2.38
N LYS A 50 10.02 -8.80 2.50
CA LYS A 50 9.27 -9.57 1.50
C LYS A 50 7.82 -9.09 1.41
N MET A 51 7.15 -8.84 2.54
CA MET A 51 5.79 -8.29 2.53
C MET A 51 5.73 -6.93 1.81
N ARG A 52 6.69 -6.04 2.07
CA ARG A 52 6.80 -4.74 1.37
C ARG A 52 7.11 -4.88 -0.12
N GLN A 53 7.87 -5.90 -0.51
CA GLN A 53 8.11 -6.20 -1.91
C GLN A 53 6.82 -6.67 -2.60
N MET A 54 6.11 -7.64 -2.01
CA MET A 54 4.84 -8.13 -2.56
C MET A 54 3.81 -6.99 -2.70
N GLU A 55 3.77 -6.06 -1.74
CA GLU A 55 2.93 -4.85 -1.81
C GLU A 55 3.28 -3.95 -3.01
N ARG A 56 4.57 -3.71 -3.29
CA ARG A 56 5.00 -2.95 -4.47
C ARG A 56 4.65 -3.66 -5.78
N GLU A 57 4.95 -4.96 -5.85
CA GLU A 57 4.65 -5.79 -7.02
C GLU A 57 3.15 -5.75 -7.35
N PHE A 58 2.29 -5.77 -6.34
CA PHE A 58 0.85 -5.63 -6.51
C PHE A 58 0.47 -4.27 -7.12
N PHE A 59 0.96 -3.15 -6.57
CA PHE A 59 0.69 -1.83 -7.12
C PHE A 59 1.20 -1.68 -8.56
N VAL A 60 2.42 -2.15 -8.84
CA VAL A 60 2.96 -2.16 -10.20
C VAL A 60 2.07 -2.96 -11.14
N SER A 61 1.59 -4.13 -10.72
CA SER A 61 0.69 -4.93 -11.55
C SER A 61 -0.58 -4.16 -11.92
N LEU A 62 -1.14 -3.42 -10.96
CA LEU A 62 -2.39 -2.70 -11.11
C LEU A 62 -2.27 -1.46 -12.01
N PHE A 63 -1.10 -0.82 -12.05
CA PHE A 63 -0.83 0.40 -12.81
C PHE A 63 0.27 0.23 -13.87
N SER A 64 0.54 -1.01 -14.28
CA SER A 64 1.62 -1.34 -15.22
C SER A 64 1.46 -0.65 -16.57
N GLU A 65 0.23 -0.51 -17.05
CA GLU A 65 -0.09 0.21 -18.30
C GLU A 65 0.21 1.72 -18.23
N GLN A 66 0.31 2.27 -17.01
CA GLN A 66 0.64 3.69 -16.76
C GLN A 66 2.13 3.89 -16.47
N GLY A 67 2.95 2.83 -16.59
CA GLY A 67 4.40 2.91 -16.43
C GLY A 67 4.89 2.98 -15.00
N LEU A 68 4.05 2.68 -14.00
CA LEU A 68 4.47 2.64 -12.60
C LEU A 68 5.50 1.51 -12.40
N THR A 69 6.65 1.82 -11.80
CA THR A 69 7.68 0.82 -11.48
C THR A 69 7.86 0.63 -9.97
N GLU A 70 8.43 -0.51 -9.55
CA GLU A 70 8.74 -0.72 -8.13
C GLU A 70 9.69 0.34 -7.58
N GLU A 71 10.62 0.83 -8.42
CA GLU A 71 11.58 1.87 -8.04
C GLU A 71 10.86 3.20 -7.75
N ASP A 72 9.84 3.54 -8.52
CA ASP A 72 9.05 4.76 -8.31
C ASP A 72 8.34 4.72 -6.95
N ILE A 73 7.73 3.58 -6.63
CA ILE A 73 7.02 3.41 -5.36
C ILE A 73 8.01 3.38 -4.19
N LEU A 74 9.12 2.66 -4.31
CA LEU A 74 10.14 2.53 -3.26
C LEU A 74 10.78 3.87 -2.89
N ASN A 75 11.10 4.69 -3.90
CA ASN A 75 11.83 5.94 -3.67
C ASN A 75 10.92 7.13 -3.32
N ASN A 76 9.65 7.07 -3.69
CA ASN A 76 8.80 8.27 -3.70
C ASN A 76 7.48 8.13 -2.94
N MET A 77 7.09 6.93 -2.48
CA MET A 77 5.91 6.75 -1.62
C MET A 77 6.30 6.40 -0.19
N GLY A 78 5.81 7.18 0.76
CA GLY A 78 5.90 6.87 2.18
C GLY A 78 4.79 5.90 2.62
N THR A 79 4.96 5.28 3.79
CA THR A 79 4.01 4.29 4.35
C THR A 79 2.56 4.78 4.38
N LYS A 80 2.32 6.05 4.72
CA LYS A 80 0.95 6.62 4.75
C LYS A 80 0.29 6.65 3.36
N GLN A 81 1.06 6.95 2.33
CA GLN A 81 0.54 6.96 0.95
C GLN A 81 0.22 5.55 0.48
N TYR A 82 1.04 4.57 0.86
CA TYR A 82 0.75 3.15 0.61
C TYR A 82 -0.55 2.71 1.28
N SER A 83 -0.68 2.93 2.58
CA SER A 83 -1.86 2.52 3.35
C SER A 83 -3.13 3.11 2.75
N LYS A 84 -3.11 4.40 2.41
CA LYS A 84 -4.25 5.06 1.78
C LYS A 84 -4.59 4.47 0.42
N ALA A 85 -3.61 4.32 -0.47
CA ALA A 85 -3.85 3.78 -1.80
C ALA A 85 -4.35 2.33 -1.75
N LEU A 86 -3.90 1.55 -0.76
CA LEU A 86 -4.31 0.17 -0.57
C LEU A 86 -5.73 0.08 0.00
N GLU A 87 -6.11 0.97 0.91
CA GLU A 87 -7.47 1.09 1.43
C GLU A 87 -8.45 1.44 0.31
N GLU A 88 -8.11 2.41 -0.55
CA GLU A 88 -8.94 2.74 -1.73
C GLU A 88 -9.11 1.53 -2.65
N VAL A 89 -8.05 0.73 -2.85
CA VAL A 89 -8.13 -0.52 -3.63
C VAL A 89 -9.05 -1.53 -2.94
N PHE A 90 -8.94 -1.68 -1.62
CA PHE A 90 -9.78 -2.60 -0.87
C PHE A 90 -11.25 -2.23 -0.95
N GLN A 91 -11.60 -0.96 -0.70
CA GLN A 91 -12.98 -0.45 -0.76
C GLN A 91 -13.58 -0.63 -2.15
N GLU A 92 -12.81 -0.36 -3.20
CA GLU A 92 -13.25 -0.55 -4.58
C GLU A 92 -13.55 -2.02 -4.90
N ILE A 93 -12.74 -2.94 -4.36
CA ILE A 93 -12.88 -4.39 -4.62
C ILE A 93 -14.00 -5.00 -3.76
N SER A 94 -14.08 -4.63 -2.49
CA SER A 94 -15.08 -5.17 -1.56
C SER A 94 -16.48 -4.62 -1.84
N GLY A 95 -16.59 -3.44 -2.45
CA GLY A 95 -17.84 -2.71 -2.58
C GLY A 95 -18.37 -2.20 -1.23
N GLU A 96 -17.55 -2.26 -0.18
CA GLU A 96 -17.83 -1.71 1.13
C GLU A 96 -17.22 -0.30 1.18
N ASP A 97 -18.08 0.72 1.26
CA ASP A 97 -17.69 2.03 1.80
C ASP A 97 -17.37 1.82 3.28
N GLY A 98 -16.16 1.32 3.55
CA GLY A 98 -15.75 0.96 4.90
C GLY A 98 -15.93 2.14 5.83
N GLU A 99 -16.85 2.02 6.80
CA GLU A 99 -16.74 2.74 8.06
C GLU A 99 -15.37 2.36 8.61
N SER A 100 -14.40 3.26 8.44
CA SER A 100 -13.05 3.10 8.93
C SER A 100 -13.10 3.04 10.45
N GLU A 101 -13.15 1.84 11.02
CA GLU A 101 -12.65 1.62 12.38
C GLU A 101 -11.16 1.95 12.33
N GLU A 102 -10.86 3.18 12.72
CA GLU A 102 -9.55 3.72 13.01
C GLU A 102 -8.87 2.78 14.02
N ASN A 103 -8.16 1.77 13.53
CA ASN A 103 -7.26 1.00 14.36
C ASN A 103 -6.04 1.89 14.62
N GLU A 104 -6.17 2.75 15.61
CA GLU A 104 -5.05 3.41 16.28
C GLU A 104 -4.11 2.31 16.82
N GLU A 105 -3.17 1.85 16.00
CA GLU A 105 -1.92 1.31 16.53
C GLU A 105 -1.16 2.46 17.19
N GLN A 106 -1.57 2.76 18.44
CA GLN A 106 -0.80 3.50 19.41
C GLN A 106 0.57 2.83 19.51
N GLN A 107 1.59 3.48 18.95
CA GLN A 107 2.97 3.21 19.35
C GLN A 107 3.12 3.64 20.81
N GLU A 108 2.83 2.72 21.74
CA GLU A 108 3.31 2.81 23.12
C GLU A 108 4.85 2.69 23.11
N GLY A 109 5.51 3.81 22.87
CA GLY A 109 6.92 4.03 23.16
C GLY A 109 7.08 4.84 24.43
N LYS A 110 6.76 4.26 25.59
CA LYS A 110 7.19 4.82 26.89
C LYS A 110 8.71 4.85 26.93
N THR A 111 9.33 6.03 26.99
CA THR A 111 10.08 6.42 28.20
C THR A 111 10.32 7.93 28.24
N GLU A 112 9.63 8.56 29.17
CA GLU A 112 9.87 9.89 29.69
C GLU A 112 11.15 9.87 30.56
N LYS A 113 12.08 10.81 30.32
CA LYS A 113 12.57 11.75 31.35
C LYS A 113 13.54 12.78 30.74
N PRO A 114 13.21 14.08 30.76
CA PRO A 114 14.18 15.14 30.56
C PRO A 114 14.95 15.36 31.87
N SER A 115 16.28 15.46 31.79
CA SER A 115 17.08 16.01 32.89
C SER A 115 17.39 17.47 32.59
N GLN A 116 17.03 18.32 33.56
CA GLN A 116 17.63 19.64 33.78
C GLN A 116 19.16 19.55 33.90
#